data_AF-A0A2G9RKI4-F1
#
_entry.id   AF-A0A2G9RKI4-F1
#
_cell.length_a   1.000
_cell.length_b   1.000
_cell.length_c   1.000
_cell.angle_alpha   90.00
_cell.angle_beta   90.00
_cell.angle_gamma   90.00
#
_symmetry.space_group_name_H-M   'P 1'
#
loop_
_entity.id
_entity.type
_entity.pdbx_description
1 polymer ?
#
loop_
_entity_poly.entity_id
_entity_poly.type
_entity_poly.pdbx_seq_one_letter_code
_entity_poly.pdbx_strand_id
1 'polypeptide(L)'
;MIPSSSITSHSRTYVLTAVWEKLRQDPGNLTPGSLSIWTRDRLYAFLPAINTEILNCLTTTTVTCDGLEAIVQGLDLQYSSLSNKTRDDIGVWITTFIKAKSCMKGTLGNSINVYYGYFKSNMNFEDYKVAFGNQNWNSAISSFTEIQLHQYVESTNAFSSQESSSVVINLLNTNDFAYNFGFLSSLPASNYDVNVLFSLLNNLLDKLNSIEDPLCKPQLTTIFQGKLSYLLVATNEVILQKLVTTDCSDFQAIYQGYDNVYDQLSDDTKRLVFQYRMKFLDAEAAKSGSACTYGVDSVTWLVQNLGRSVEYASYADLIRLNLNFDGYQAVTYLNINQTIDMFIYTKIFTSASPSDIESRVTSVTNAWVAKGYTYTKRFLVELRIVLIRLNIRIIINYQVRFLFLEGIWGILKTHFHEYQSNDWQSFTEFTSYFTSAISTKQLSDLSVNVVEDCSNLQTIVGGFGSGYSEMNDNSISEVTNWISNFLRNESSHCKSGVADWLVDNYMEFKHDVSVAVILEINPDYSLSDSIDIMVPNQLGQLIVLNSEAHTNVTVVERVFTVLTNGTHEENVENLGNFWDAVVAVYKK
;
A
#
# COMPACT_ATOMS: atom_id res chain seq x y z
N MET A 1 15.13 -56.99 -31.68
CA MET A 1 14.15 -55.88 -31.80
C MET A 1 14.74 -54.83 -32.72
N ILE A 2 13.98 -54.38 -33.73
CA ILE A 2 14.37 -53.25 -34.56
C ILE A 2 14.25 -51.98 -33.69
N PRO A 3 15.27 -51.11 -33.59
CA PRO A 3 15.14 -49.85 -32.86
C PRO A 3 13.98 -49.05 -33.44
N SER A 4 13.02 -48.62 -32.63
CA SER A 4 11.84 -47.90 -33.16
C SER A 4 12.24 -46.69 -34.01
N SER A 5 13.32 -46.00 -33.64
CA SER A 5 13.93 -44.88 -34.36
C SER A 5 14.40 -45.19 -35.79
N SER A 6 14.57 -46.46 -36.15
CA SER A 6 15.03 -46.88 -37.48
C SER A 6 13.90 -47.13 -38.50
N ILE A 7 12.63 -47.04 -38.08
CA ILE A 7 11.46 -47.24 -38.95
C ILE A 7 10.82 -45.88 -39.26
N THR A 8 10.72 -45.55 -40.55
CA THR A 8 10.08 -44.29 -40.98
C THR A 8 8.59 -44.26 -40.62
N SER A 9 8.04 -43.06 -40.41
CA SER A 9 6.60 -42.88 -40.11
C SER A 9 5.70 -43.53 -41.17
N HIS A 10 6.04 -43.34 -42.46
CA HIS A 10 5.32 -43.94 -43.59
C HIS A 10 5.33 -45.47 -43.54
N SER A 11 6.50 -46.07 -43.27
CA SER A 11 6.62 -47.53 -43.10
C SER A 11 5.82 -48.02 -41.90
N ARG A 12 5.78 -47.26 -40.80
CA ARG A 12 4.99 -47.64 -39.63
C ARG A 12 3.50 -47.68 -39.94
N THR A 13 2.97 -46.62 -40.55
CA THR A 13 1.56 -46.55 -40.95
C THR A 13 1.20 -47.66 -41.92
N TYR A 14 2.01 -47.88 -42.97
CA TYR A 14 1.73 -48.92 -43.97
C TYR A 14 1.65 -50.32 -43.34
N VAL A 15 2.64 -50.69 -42.52
CA VAL A 15 2.67 -52.02 -41.87
C VAL A 15 1.51 -52.15 -40.88
N LEU A 16 1.26 -51.13 -40.06
CA LEU A 16 0.19 -51.17 -39.07
C LEU A 16 -1.18 -51.35 -39.74
N THR A 17 -1.47 -50.59 -40.80
CA THR A 17 -2.71 -50.71 -41.56
C THR A 17 -2.81 -52.07 -42.26
N ALA A 18 -1.74 -52.54 -42.92
CA ALA A 18 -1.75 -53.81 -43.63
C ALA A 18 -1.97 -55.01 -42.68
N VAL A 19 -1.35 -54.99 -41.50
CA VAL A 19 -1.57 -56.02 -40.47
C VAL A 19 -2.98 -55.91 -39.91
N TRP A 20 -3.46 -54.70 -39.59
CA TRP A 20 -4.82 -54.48 -39.09
C TRP A 20 -5.90 -55.03 -40.03
N GLU A 21 -5.75 -54.80 -41.33
CA GLU A 21 -6.66 -55.33 -42.36
C GLU A 21 -6.79 -56.85 -42.33
N LYS A 22 -5.75 -57.57 -41.92
CA LYS A 22 -5.79 -59.02 -41.75
C LYS A 22 -6.32 -59.44 -40.39
N LEU A 23 -5.94 -58.75 -39.32
CA LEU A 23 -6.41 -59.06 -37.97
C LEU A 23 -7.92 -58.93 -37.84
N ARG A 24 -8.51 -57.89 -38.43
CA ARG A 24 -9.96 -57.62 -38.32
C ARG A 24 -10.84 -58.67 -39.00
N GLN A 25 -10.29 -59.50 -39.89
CA GLN A 25 -11.04 -60.52 -40.65
C GLN A 25 -11.28 -61.81 -39.85
N ASP A 26 -10.53 -62.03 -38.77
CA ASP A 26 -10.64 -63.23 -37.93
C ASP A 26 -10.93 -62.85 -36.47
N PRO A 27 -12.15 -63.09 -35.97
CA PRO A 27 -12.53 -62.80 -34.59
C PRO A 27 -11.61 -63.43 -33.53
N GLY A 28 -10.92 -64.54 -33.83
CA GLY A 28 -9.96 -65.17 -32.91
C GLY A 28 -8.74 -64.29 -32.61
N ASN A 29 -8.40 -63.37 -33.52
CA ASN A 29 -7.33 -62.39 -33.33
C ASN A 29 -7.76 -61.18 -32.47
N LEU A 30 -9.06 -61.03 -32.22
CA LEU A 30 -9.65 -59.92 -31.46
C LEU A 30 -9.99 -60.29 -30.01
N THR A 31 -9.50 -61.44 -29.53
CA THR A 31 -9.60 -61.81 -28.11
C THR A 31 -8.60 -60.99 -27.27
N PRO A 32 -8.86 -60.77 -25.97
CA PRO A 32 -7.95 -60.02 -25.10
C PRO A 32 -6.51 -60.54 -25.10
N GLY A 33 -6.33 -61.87 -25.06
CA GLY A 33 -5.00 -62.50 -25.09
C GLY A 33 -4.28 -62.26 -26.41
N SER A 34 -4.97 -62.44 -27.55
CA SER A 34 -4.41 -62.15 -28.88
C SER A 34 -4.04 -60.68 -29.03
N LEU A 35 -4.93 -59.77 -28.63
CA LEU A 35 -4.70 -58.33 -28.70
C LEU A 35 -3.50 -57.91 -27.85
N SER A 36 -3.35 -58.46 -26.65
CA SER A 36 -2.20 -58.19 -25.79
C SER A 36 -0.87 -58.55 -26.49
N ILE A 37 -0.78 -59.72 -27.10
CA ILE A 37 0.41 -60.16 -27.86
C ILE A 37 0.64 -59.22 -29.06
N TRP A 38 -0.42 -58.85 -29.77
CA TRP A 38 -0.30 -57.98 -30.93
C TRP A 38 0.17 -56.58 -30.56
N THR A 39 -0.38 -55.96 -29.53
CA THR A 39 -0.05 -54.57 -29.16
C THR A 39 1.25 -54.47 -28.37
N ARG A 40 1.56 -55.43 -27.49
CA ARG A 40 2.73 -55.36 -26.61
C ARG A 40 3.99 -55.96 -27.22
N ASP A 41 3.87 -56.96 -28.08
CA ASP A 41 5.04 -57.67 -28.63
C ASP A 41 5.21 -57.42 -30.13
N ARG A 42 4.18 -57.71 -30.94
CA ARG A 42 4.31 -57.79 -32.40
C ARG A 42 4.29 -56.42 -33.10
N LEU A 43 3.37 -55.55 -32.70
CA LEU A 43 3.15 -54.22 -33.30
C LEU A 43 3.69 -53.09 -32.44
N TYR A 44 4.33 -53.38 -31.32
CA TYR A 44 4.86 -52.41 -30.36
C TYR A 44 5.55 -51.21 -31.02
N ALA A 45 6.54 -51.44 -31.91
CA ALA A 45 7.30 -50.39 -32.58
C ALA A 45 6.51 -49.60 -33.65
N PHE A 46 5.31 -50.08 -34.01
CA PHE A 46 4.44 -49.54 -35.06
C PHE A 46 3.24 -48.77 -34.49
N LEU A 47 2.83 -49.06 -33.26
CA LEU A 47 1.74 -48.36 -32.56
C LEU A 47 1.83 -46.82 -32.56
N PRO A 48 3.02 -46.18 -32.60
CA PRO A 48 3.07 -44.72 -32.70
C PRO A 48 2.42 -44.14 -33.96
N ALA A 49 2.17 -44.97 -34.98
CA ALA A 49 1.49 -44.60 -36.21
C ALA A 49 0.00 -44.97 -36.24
N ILE A 50 -0.59 -45.35 -35.10
CA ILE A 50 -2.03 -45.62 -34.99
C ILE A 50 -2.83 -44.38 -35.37
N ASN A 51 -3.90 -44.58 -36.12
CA ASN A 51 -4.74 -43.52 -36.66
C ASN A 51 -6.22 -43.75 -36.31
N THR A 52 -7.04 -42.72 -36.54
CA THR A 52 -8.47 -42.73 -36.20
C THR A 52 -9.27 -43.77 -36.98
N GLU A 53 -8.84 -44.18 -38.18
CA GLU A 53 -9.52 -45.23 -38.95
C GLU A 53 -9.44 -46.59 -38.25
N ILE A 54 -8.24 -46.97 -37.79
CA ILE A 54 -8.03 -48.22 -37.03
C ILE A 54 -8.80 -48.17 -35.70
N LEU A 55 -8.69 -47.06 -34.98
CA LEU A 55 -9.38 -46.84 -33.71
C LEU A 55 -10.91 -46.97 -33.87
N ASN A 56 -11.51 -46.24 -34.81
CA ASN A 56 -12.95 -46.32 -35.06
C ASN A 56 -13.40 -47.71 -35.49
N CYS A 57 -12.57 -48.43 -36.25
CA CYS A 57 -12.85 -49.82 -36.63
C CYS A 57 -12.86 -50.75 -35.41
N LEU A 58 -11.94 -50.59 -34.46
CA LEU A 58 -11.92 -51.39 -33.22
C LEU A 58 -13.26 -51.29 -32.46
N THR A 59 -13.87 -50.10 -32.42
CA THR A 59 -15.16 -49.88 -31.73
C THR A 59 -16.32 -50.68 -32.33
N THR A 60 -16.33 -50.91 -33.64
CA THR A 60 -17.41 -51.61 -34.34
C THR A 60 -17.19 -53.11 -34.47
N THR A 61 -16.02 -53.61 -34.08
CA THR A 61 -15.67 -55.04 -34.12
C THR A 61 -16.13 -55.80 -32.86
N THR A 62 -15.76 -57.09 -32.79
CA THR A 62 -16.06 -58.00 -31.66
C THR A 62 -15.14 -57.82 -30.46
N VAL A 63 -14.28 -56.79 -30.43
CA VAL A 63 -13.41 -56.50 -29.29
C VAL A 63 -14.26 -56.25 -28.04
N THR A 64 -13.92 -56.94 -26.96
CA THR A 64 -14.58 -56.83 -25.65
C THR A 64 -13.91 -55.75 -24.80
N CYS A 65 -14.47 -55.43 -23.63
CA CYS A 65 -13.87 -54.48 -22.69
C CYS A 65 -12.50 -54.95 -22.17
N ASP A 66 -12.30 -56.25 -21.94
CA ASP A 66 -10.97 -56.80 -21.63
C ASP A 66 -10.00 -56.66 -22.82
N GLY A 67 -10.53 -56.68 -24.05
CA GLY A 67 -9.77 -56.41 -25.26
C GLY A 67 -9.34 -54.95 -25.36
N LEU A 68 -10.22 -54.01 -24.99
CA LEU A 68 -9.88 -52.59 -24.86
C LEU A 68 -8.72 -52.40 -23.88
N GLU A 69 -8.81 -52.99 -22.69
CA GLU A 69 -7.74 -52.93 -21.69
C GLU A 69 -6.41 -53.47 -22.26
N ALA A 70 -6.44 -54.62 -22.94
CA ALA A 70 -5.24 -55.20 -23.55
C ALA A 70 -4.61 -54.27 -24.61
N ILE A 71 -5.43 -53.53 -25.36
CA ILE A 71 -4.96 -52.56 -26.35
C ILE A 71 -4.36 -51.34 -25.65
N VAL A 72 -5.05 -50.77 -24.66
CA VAL A 72 -4.61 -49.58 -23.92
C VAL A 72 -3.30 -49.86 -23.18
N GLN A 73 -3.16 -51.03 -22.55
CA GLN A 73 -1.88 -51.44 -21.94
C GLN A 73 -0.72 -51.49 -22.94
N GLY A 74 -0.97 -51.86 -24.20
CA GLY A 74 0.05 -51.81 -25.25
C GLY A 74 0.37 -50.39 -25.70
N LEU A 75 -0.65 -49.54 -25.82
CA LEU A 75 -0.50 -48.12 -26.18
C LEU A 75 0.21 -47.32 -25.07
N ASP A 76 -0.05 -47.64 -23.80
CA ASP A 76 0.60 -47.01 -22.63
C ASP A 76 2.12 -47.15 -22.69
N LEU A 77 2.62 -48.33 -23.10
CA LEU A 77 4.06 -48.55 -23.24
C LEU A 77 4.70 -47.68 -24.33
N GLN A 78 3.89 -47.17 -25.26
CA GLN A 78 4.31 -46.27 -26.34
C GLN A 78 3.94 -44.82 -26.07
N TYR A 79 3.33 -44.49 -24.93
CA TYR A 79 2.75 -43.18 -24.65
C TYR A 79 3.72 -42.03 -24.95
N SER A 80 4.97 -42.13 -24.46
CA SER A 80 6.02 -41.12 -24.66
C SER A 80 6.42 -40.90 -26.12
N SER A 81 6.21 -41.89 -26.99
CA SER A 81 6.54 -41.82 -28.42
C SER A 81 5.38 -41.33 -29.31
N LEU A 82 4.16 -41.27 -28.76
CA LEU A 82 2.98 -40.75 -29.45
C LEU A 82 3.03 -39.23 -29.56
N SER A 83 2.52 -38.69 -30.67
CA SER A 83 2.27 -37.25 -30.78
C SER A 83 1.12 -36.83 -29.86
N ASN A 84 1.08 -35.56 -29.44
CA ASN A 84 -0.03 -35.04 -28.63
C ASN A 84 -1.38 -35.28 -29.30
N LYS A 85 -1.48 -35.02 -30.61
CA LYS A 85 -2.70 -35.28 -31.39
C LYS A 85 -3.13 -36.74 -31.32
N THR A 86 -2.18 -37.67 -31.44
CA THR A 86 -2.47 -39.11 -31.37
C THR A 86 -2.92 -39.53 -29.98
N ARG A 87 -2.34 -38.96 -28.92
CA ARG A 87 -2.78 -39.22 -27.53
C ARG A 87 -4.22 -38.75 -27.31
N ASP A 88 -4.57 -37.57 -27.82
CA ASP A 88 -5.93 -37.05 -27.74
C ASP A 88 -6.91 -37.92 -28.55
N ASP A 89 -6.53 -38.34 -29.77
CA ASP A 89 -7.36 -39.22 -30.60
C ASP A 89 -7.60 -40.58 -29.94
N ILE A 90 -6.59 -41.15 -29.28
CA ILE A 90 -6.74 -42.39 -28.50
C ILE A 90 -7.67 -42.16 -27.31
N GLY A 91 -7.53 -41.06 -26.59
CA GLY A 91 -8.40 -40.74 -25.45
C GLY A 91 -9.88 -40.58 -25.83
N VAL A 92 -10.16 -39.88 -26.94
CA VAL A 92 -11.51 -39.74 -27.51
C VAL A 92 -12.06 -41.10 -27.97
N TRP A 93 -11.20 -41.93 -28.57
CA TRP A 93 -11.57 -43.28 -28.96
C TRP A 93 -11.93 -44.15 -27.76
N ILE A 94 -11.11 -44.15 -26.70
CA ILE A 94 -11.39 -44.89 -25.45
C ILE A 94 -12.76 -44.48 -24.90
N THR A 95 -13.02 -43.17 -24.83
CA THR A 95 -14.31 -42.60 -24.38
C THR A 95 -15.49 -43.15 -25.19
N THR A 96 -15.36 -43.16 -26.52
CA THR A 96 -16.39 -43.64 -27.43
C THR A 96 -16.57 -45.16 -27.33
N PHE A 97 -15.48 -45.91 -27.17
CA PHE A 97 -15.50 -47.36 -27.02
C PHE A 97 -16.22 -47.78 -25.74
N ILE A 98 -15.86 -47.16 -24.61
CA ILE A 98 -16.48 -47.42 -23.30
C ILE A 98 -17.98 -47.17 -23.38
N LYS A 99 -18.41 -46.04 -23.97
CA LYS A 99 -19.82 -45.71 -24.15
C LYS A 99 -20.54 -46.72 -25.03
N ALA A 100 -19.94 -47.11 -26.17
CA ALA A 100 -20.56 -48.02 -27.14
C ALA A 100 -20.72 -49.45 -26.60
N LYS A 101 -19.80 -49.90 -25.73
CA LYS A 101 -19.77 -51.26 -25.19
C LYS A 101 -20.20 -51.34 -23.72
N SER A 102 -20.58 -50.21 -23.10
CA SER A 102 -20.93 -50.09 -21.68
C SER A 102 -19.88 -50.71 -20.74
N CYS A 103 -18.61 -50.40 -20.98
CA CYS A 103 -17.50 -51.04 -20.27
C CYS A 103 -17.39 -50.60 -18.80
N MET A 104 -17.36 -51.58 -17.89
CA MET A 104 -17.13 -51.38 -16.45
C MET A 104 -16.25 -52.50 -15.91
N LYS A 105 -15.29 -52.18 -15.03
CA LYS A 105 -14.43 -53.16 -14.36
C LYS A 105 -14.32 -52.86 -12.88
N GLY A 106 -15.11 -53.53 -12.06
CA GLY A 106 -15.15 -53.28 -10.62
C GLY A 106 -15.73 -51.91 -10.29
N THR A 107 -15.00 -51.09 -9.53
CA THR A 107 -15.42 -49.72 -9.19
C THR A 107 -15.24 -48.77 -10.37
N LEU A 108 -15.92 -47.62 -10.33
CA LEU A 108 -15.76 -46.58 -11.34
C LEU A 108 -14.32 -46.06 -11.43
N GLY A 109 -13.67 -45.83 -10.28
CA GLY A 109 -12.26 -45.44 -10.24
C GLY A 109 -11.34 -46.50 -10.86
N ASN A 110 -11.58 -47.79 -10.57
CA ASN A 110 -10.82 -48.87 -11.22
C ASN A 110 -11.06 -48.90 -12.74
N SER A 111 -12.29 -48.67 -13.19
CA SER A 111 -12.62 -48.60 -14.62
C SER A 111 -11.88 -47.46 -15.31
N ILE A 112 -11.84 -46.27 -14.69
CA ILE A 112 -11.08 -45.12 -15.22
C ILE A 112 -9.58 -45.46 -15.31
N ASN A 113 -9.02 -46.03 -14.25
CA ASN A 113 -7.60 -46.38 -14.22
C ASN A 113 -7.22 -47.43 -15.27
N VAL A 114 -8.01 -48.49 -15.39
CA VAL A 114 -7.74 -49.62 -16.29
C VAL A 114 -7.95 -49.23 -17.75
N TYR A 115 -9.05 -48.54 -18.07
CA TYR A 115 -9.39 -48.27 -19.47
C TYR A 115 -8.69 -47.05 -20.06
N TYR A 116 -8.36 -46.04 -19.26
CA TYR A 116 -7.66 -44.87 -19.79
C TYR A 116 -6.14 -44.92 -19.60
N GLY A 117 -5.61 -45.66 -18.62
CA GLY A 117 -4.16 -45.80 -18.46
C GLY A 117 -3.45 -44.44 -18.36
N TYR A 118 -2.40 -44.21 -19.15
CA TYR A 118 -1.72 -42.91 -19.23
C TYR A 118 -2.51 -41.85 -20.00
N PHE A 119 -3.49 -42.24 -20.82
CA PHE A 119 -4.33 -41.30 -21.58
C PHE A 119 -5.32 -40.53 -20.71
N LYS A 120 -5.42 -40.84 -19.40
CA LYS A 120 -6.21 -40.04 -18.45
C LYS A 120 -5.83 -38.56 -18.50
N SER A 121 -4.54 -38.22 -18.62
CA SER A 121 -4.09 -36.83 -18.70
C SER A 121 -4.51 -36.09 -19.98
N ASN A 122 -5.02 -36.80 -20.98
CA ASN A 122 -5.55 -36.23 -22.22
C ASN A 122 -7.07 -36.00 -22.16
N MET A 123 -7.73 -36.40 -21.08
CA MET A 123 -9.18 -36.32 -20.94
C MET A 123 -9.60 -35.29 -19.90
N ASN A 124 -10.77 -34.70 -20.12
CA ASN A 124 -11.44 -33.86 -19.14
C ASN A 124 -12.57 -34.64 -18.43
N PHE A 125 -13.17 -34.03 -17.41
CA PHE A 125 -14.26 -34.64 -16.64
C PHE A 125 -15.55 -34.83 -17.45
N GLU A 126 -15.83 -33.99 -18.46
CA GLU A 126 -16.97 -34.18 -19.36
C GLU A 126 -16.84 -35.45 -20.18
N ASP A 127 -15.62 -35.81 -20.60
CA ASP A 127 -15.38 -37.04 -21.34
C ASP A 127 -15.71 -38.28 -20.49
N TYR A 128 -15.44 -38.24 -19.19
CA TYR A 128 -15.87 -39.31 -18.28
C TYR A 128 -17.40 -39.41 -18.20
N LYS A 129 -18.11 -38.28 -18.16
CA LYS A 129 -19.59 -38.28 -18.22
C LYS A 129 -20.12 -38.83 -19.54
N VAL A 130 -19.41 -38.59 -20.65
CA VAL A 130 -19.75 -39.19 -21.95
C VAL A 130 -19.50 -40.71 -21.94
N ALA A 131 -18.38 -41.16 -21.40
CA ALA A 131 -17.99 -42.58 -21.38
C ALA A 131 -18.90 -43.43 -20.48
N PHE A 132 -19.11 -42.99 -19.23
CA PHE A 132 -19.75 -43.80 -18.19
C PHE A 132 -21.18 -43.37 -17.85
N GLY A 133 -21.68 -42.27 -18.42
CA GLY A 133 -23.02 -41.74 -18.16
C GLY A 133 -23.17 -41.14 -16.76
N ASN A 134 -24.39 -41.17 -16.21
CA ASN A 134 -24.67 -40.65 -14.87
C ASN A 134 -24.18 -41.64 -13.80
N GLN A 135 -23.18 -41.24 -13.00
CA GLN A 135 -22.53 -42.07 -12.01
C GLN A 135 -22.38 -41.35 -10.67
N ASN A 136 -22.11 -42.11 -9.60
CA ASN A 136 -21.65 -41.55 -8.33
C ASN A 136 -20.15 -41.22 -8.40
N TRP A 137 -19.86 -40.03 -8.93
CA TRP A 137 -18.48 -39.55 -9.16
C TRP A 137 -17.63 -39.46 -7.89
N ASN A 138 -18.24 -39.24 -6.72
CA ASN A 138 -17.54 -39.18 -5.43
C ASN A 138 -16.73 -40.45 -5.16
N SER A 139 -17.20 -41.60 -5.65
CA SER A 139 -16.50 -42.89 -5.48
C SER A 139 -15.25 -43.05 -6.36
N ALA A 140 -15.01 -42.14 -7.29
CA ALA A 140 -13.95 -42.23 -8.28
C ALA A 140 -12.97 -41.04 -8.28
N ILE A 141 -13.20 -40.01 -7.45
CA ILE A 141 -12.36 -38.80 -7.45
C ILE A 141 -10.88 -39.09 -7.17
N SER A 142 -10.56 -40.18 -6.46
CA SER A 142 -9.18 -40.61 -6.23
C SER A 142 -8.45 -41.09 -7.48
N SER A 143 -9.16 -41.26 -8.59
CA SER A 143 -8.61 -41.65 -9.89
C SER A 143 -8.49 -40.47 -10.86
N PHE A 144 -8.90 -39.26 -10.44
CA PHE A 144 -8.84 -38.05 -11.26
C PHE A 144 -7.46 -37.40 -11.19
N THR A 145 -7.03 -36.82 -12.30
CA THR A 145 -5.94 -35.84 -12.32
C THR A 145 -6.36 -34.56 -11.61
N GLU A 146 -5.39 -33.70 -11.31
CA GLU A 146 -5.63 -32.41 -10.68
C GLU A 146 -6.58 -31.51 -11.49
N ILE A 147 -6.47 -31.51 -12.82
CA ILE A 147 -7.35 -30.74 -13.72
C ILE A 147 -8.76 -31.33 -13.73
N GLN A 148 -8.88 -32.66 -13.73
CA GLN A 148 -10.18 -33.34 -13.71
C GLN A 148 -10.90 -33.12 -12.38
N LEU A 149 -10.17 -33.13 -11.26
CA LEU A 149 -10.72 -32.84 -9.95
C LEU A 149 -11.26 -31.41 -9.88
N HIS A 150 -10.55 -30.43 -10.45
CA HIS A 150 -11.03 -29.06 -10.60
C HIS A 150 -12.34 -28.98 -11.38
N GLN A 151 -12.40 -29.58 -12.56
CA GLN A 151 -13.62 -29.62 -13.38
C GLN A 151 -14.79 -30.32 -12.68
N TYR A 152 -14.51 -31.38 -11.92
CA TYR A 152 -15.49 -32.03 -11.06
C TYR A 152 -16.01 -31.06 -9.99
N VAL A 153 -15.13 -30.34 -9.29
CA VAL A 153 -15.52 -29.36 -8.26
C VAL A 153 -16.42 -28.27 -8.84
N GLU A 154 -16.07 -27.73 -10.01
CA GLU A 154 -16.87 -26.70 -10.68
C GLU A 154 -18.23 -27.23 -11.13
N SER A 155 -18.25 -28.37 -11.82
CA SER A 155 -19.48 -28.94 -12.38
C SER A 155 -20.47 -29.44 -11.32
N THR A 156 -19.99 -29.79 -10.12
CA THR A 156 -20.82 -30.28 -9.02
C THR A 156 -21.05 -29.25 -7.92
N ASN A 157 -20.40 -28.08 -8.02
CA ASN A 157 -20.39 -27.06 -6.97
C ASN A 157 -19.94 -27.62 -5.61
N ALA A 158 -18.90 -28.48 -5.62
CA ALA A 158 -18.43 -29.21 -4.45
C ALA A 158 -17.86 -28.31 -3.34
N PHE A 159 -17.55 -27.05 -3.62
CA PHE A 159 -17.06 -26.07 -2.62
C PHE A 159 -18.12 -25.06 -2.18
N SER A 160 -19.40 -25.38 -2.41
CA SER A 160 -20.53 -24.57 -1.94
C SER A 160 -20.71 -24.56 -0.41
N SER A 161 -20.24 -25.59 0.29
CA SER A 161 -20.30 -25.68 1.75
C SER A 161 -19.19 -26.57 2.32
N GLN A 162 -19.02 -26.53 3.64
CA GLN A 162 -18.08 -27.42 4.34
C GLN A 162 -18.45 -28.91 4.17
N GLU A 163 -19.74 -29.24 4.14
CA GLU A 163 -20.20 -30.62 3.98
C GLU A 163 -19.91 -31.16 2.58
N SER A 164 -20.22 -30.37 1.54
CA SER A 164 -19.99 -30.77 0.15
C SER A 164 -18.50 -30.86 -0.21
N SER A 165 -17.65 -30.05 0.44
CA SER A 165 -16.21 -30.04 0.22
C SER A 165 -15.46 -31.16 0.92
N SER A 166 -16.06 -31.81 1.93
CA SER A 166 -15.42 -32.82 2.78
C SER A 166 -14.79 -33.97 1.98
N VAL A 167 -15.44 -34.42 0.91
CA VAL A 167 -14.95 -35.54 0.07
C VAL A 167 -13.65 -35.14 -0.64
N VAL A 168 -13.61 -33.92 -1.19
CA VAL A 168 -12.42 -33.38 -1.87
C VAL A 168 -11.31 -33.08 -0.87
N ILE A 169 -11.63 -32.48 0.28
CA ILE A 169 -10.63 -32.22 1.34
C ILE A 169 -10.00 -33.52 1.85
N ASN A 170 -10.80 -34.58 2.05
CA ASN A 170 -10.29 -35.89 2.44
C ASN A 170 -9.37 -36.49 1.38
N LEU A 171 -9.68 -36.32 0.09
CA LEU A 171 -8.79 -36.74 -0.99
C LEU A 171 -7.45 -36.00 -0.91
N LEU A 172 -7.47 -34.67 -0.74
CA LEU A 172 -6.24 -33.86 -0.62
C LEU A 172 -5.41 -34.23 0.62
N ASN A 173 -6.05 -34.67 1.72
CA ASN A 173 -5.34 -35.18 2.89
C ASN A 173 -4.50 -36.44 2.59
N THR A 174 -4.90 -37.24 1.60
CA THR A 174 -4.19 -38.49 1.21
C THR A 174 -3.19 -38.31 0.08
N ASN A 175 -3.25 -37.21 -0.68
CA ASN A 175 -2.35 -36.92 -1.79
C ASN A 175 -1.08 -36.18 -1.35
N ASP A 176 -0.10 -36.12 -2.26
CA ASP A 176 1.15 -35.39 -2.04
C ASP A 176 1.01 -33.89 -2.30
N PHE A 177 2.08 -33.14 -2.00
CA PHE A 177 2.12 -31.71 -2.22
C PHE A 177 1.95 -31.34 -3.69
N ALA A 178 2.54 -32.08 -4.63
CA ALA A 178 2.54 -31.74 -6.05
C ALA A 178 1.13 -31.82 -6.65
N TYR A 179 0.39 -32.89 -6.32
CA TYR A 179 -1.01 -33.04 -6.72
C TYR A 179 -1.89 -31.93 -6.14
N ASN A 180 -1.78 -31.68 -4.83
CA ASN A 180 -2.58 -30.66 -4.15
C ASN A 180 -2.28 -29.26 -4.70
N PHE A 181 -1.00 -28.93 -4.88
CA PHE A 181 -0.56 -27.66 -5.46
C PHE A 181 -1.06 -27.50 -6.90
N GLY A 182 -0.96 -28.54 -7.73
CA GLY A 182 -1.46 -28.54 -9.09
C GLY A 182 -2.97 -28.29 -9.16
N PHE A 183 -3.74 -28.98 -8.31
CA PHE A 183 -5.19 -28.82 -8.21
C PHE A 183 -5.56 -27.40 -7.77
N LEU A 184 -5.01 -26.92 -6.65
CA LEU A 184 -5.30 -25.59 -6.12
C LEU A 184 -4.88 -24.47 -7.10
N SER A 185 -3.83 -24.70 -7.88
CA SER A 185 -3.35 -23.78 -8.91
C SER A 185 -4.23 -23.72 -10.16
N SER A 186 -5.12 -24.71 -10.34
CA SER A 186 -6.09 -24.77 -11.44
C SER A 186 -7.45 -24.16 -11.07
N LEU A 187 -7.74 -24.03 -9.77
CA LEU A 187 -8.96 -23.39 -9.29
C LEU A 187 -8.97 -21.89 -9.65
N PRO A 188 -10.11 -21.34 -10.09
CA PRO A 188 -10.26 -19.91 -10.24
C PRO A 188 -10.21 -19.21 -8.87
N ALA A 189 -9.60 -18.03 -8.84
CA ALA A 189 -9.76 -17.10 -7.72
C ALA A 189 -11.22 -16.66 -7.64
N SER A 190 -12.01 -17.36 -6.83
CA SER A 190 -13.46 -17.18 -6.71
C SER A 190 -13.85 -17.11 -5.23
N ASN A 191 -15.06 -16.61 -4.96
CA ASN A 191 -15.60 -16.44 -3.60
C ASN A 191 -16.06 -17.78 -3.02
N TYR A 192 -15.13 -18.70 -2.80
CA TYR A 192 -15.38 -19.91 -2.03
C TYR A 192 -15.65 -19.57 -0.56
N ASP A 193 -16.37 -20.46 0.14
CA ASP A 193 -16.57 -20.32 1.58
C ASP A 193 -15.23 -20.23 2.33
N VAL A 194 -15.12 -19.29 3.28
CA VAL A 194 -13.87 -19.01 3.99
C VAL A 194 -13.35 -20.23 4.79
N ASN A 195 -14.23 -21.09 5.29
CA ASN A 195 -13.83 -22.31 6.00
C ASN A 195 -13.27 -23.36 5.04
N VAL A 196 -13.77 -23.39 3.80
CA VAL A 196 -13.21 -24.23 2.74
C VAL A 196 -11.82 -23.72 2.37
N LEU A 197 -11.66 -22.42 2.10
CA LEU A 197 -10.35 -21.80 1.83
C LEU A 197 -9.34 -22.07 2.96
N PHE A 198 -9.76 -21.93 4.21
CA PHE A 198 -8.96 -22.26 5.39
C PHE A 198 -8.52 -23.72 5.36
N SER A 199 -9.45 -24.66 5.10
CA SER A 199 -9.14 -26.09 5.07
C SER A 199 -8.15 -26.44 3.95
N LEU A 200 -8.29 -25.84 2.78
CA LEU A 200 -7.39 -26.00 1.65
C LEU A 200 -5.98 -25.47 1.96
N LEU A 201 -5.89 -24.24 2.49
CA LEU A 201 -4.62 -23.64 2.88
C LEU A 201 -3.93 -24.45 3.99
N ASN A 202 -4.69 -24.84 5.01
CA ASN A 202 -4.20 -25.62 6.14
C ASN A 202 -3.63 -26.96 5.69
N ASN A 203 -4.34 -27.69 4.82
CA ASN A 203 -3.86 -28.94 4.24
C ASN A 203 -2.58 -28.72 3.42
N LEU A 204 -2.55 -27.69 2.56
CA LEU A 204 -1.38 -27.39 1.74
C LEU A 204 -0.15 -27.12 2.60
N LEU A 205 -0.29 -26.34 3.67
CA LEU A 205 0.80 -26.04 4.60
C LEU A 205 1.26 -27.29 5.36
N ASP A 206 0.35 -28.18 5.76
CA ASP A 206 0.73 -29.47 6.37
C ASP A 206 1.58 -30.31 5.41
N LYS A 207 1.18 -30.37 4.14
CA LYS A 207 1.93 -31.08 3.09
C LYS A 207 3.28 -30.42 2.84
N LEU A 208 3.33 -29.10 2.73
CA LEU A 208 4.57 -28.34 2.55
C LEU A 208 5.55 -28.57 3.70
N ASN A 209 5.06 -28.55 4.94
CA ASN A 209 5.88 -28.73 6.13
C ASN A 209 6.36 -30.18 6.33
N SER A 210 5.67 -31.15 5.73
CA SER A 210 6.09 -32.56 5.72
C SER A 210 7.21 -32.89 4.73
N ILE A 211 7.60 -31.96 3.85
CA ILE A 211 8.72 -32.17 2.92
C ILE A 211 10.04 -32.09 3.68
N GLU A 212 10.67 -33.25 3.90
CA GLU A 212 11.91 -33.39 4.68
C GLU A 212 13.14 -32.85 3.94
N ASP A 213 13.28 -33.11 2.63
CA ASP A 213 14.41 -32.66 1.84
C ASP A 213 14.28 -31.17 1.46
N PRO A 214 15.16 -30.28 1.95
CA PRO A 214 15.13 -28.86 1.62
C PRO A 214 15.28 -28.59 0.12
N LEU A 215 16.00 -29.43 -0.63
CA LEU A 215 16.19 -29.29 -2.07
C LEU A 215 14.90 -29.58 -2.85
N CYS A 216 13.98 -30.32 -2.24
CA CYS A 216 12.67 -30.62 -2.81
C CYS A 216 11.60 -29.60 -2.37
N LYS A 217 11.91 -28.66 -1.47
CA LYS A 217 10.92 -27.65 -1.06
C LYS A 217 10.64 -26.68 -2.22
N PRO A 218 9.36 -26.46 -2.56
CA PRO A 218 8.98 -25.48 -3.57
C PRO A 218 9.36 -24.07 -3.14
N GLN A 219 9.58 -23.19 -4.11
CA GLN A 219 9.84 -21.78 -3.85
C GLN A 219 8.62 -21.11 -3.20
N LEU A 220 8.81 -20.52 -2.01
CA LEU A 220 7.72 -19.89 -1.26
C LEU A 220 7.07 -18.73 -2.03
N THR A 221 7.84 -18.02 -2.87
CA THR A 221 7.30 -16.99 -3.76
C THR A 221 6.24 -17.55 -4.72
N THR A 222 6.45 -18.75 -5.26
CA THR A 222 5.47 -19.40 -6.17
C THR A 222 4.17 -19.73 -5.46
N ILE A 223 4.23 -20.08 -4.17
CA ILE A 223 3.06 -20.41 -3.36
C ILE A 223 2.36 -19.13 -2.91
N PHE A 224 3.04 -18.29 -2.13
CA PHE A 224 2.44 -17.17 -1.40
C PHE A 224 2.20 -15.93 -2.26
N GLN A 225 3.01 -15.70 -3.28
CA GLN A 225 2.89 -14.53 -4.16
C GLN A 225 2.28 -14.87 -5.52
N GLY A 226 2.28 -16.16 -5.89
CA GLY A 226 1.81 -16.65 -7.17
C GLY A 226 0.35 -17.11 -7.13
N LYS A 227 0.13 -18.34 -7.61
CA LYS A 227 -1.20 -18.86 -7.94
C LYS A 227 -2.11 -19.10 -6.74
N LEU A 228 -1.57 -19.13 -5.52
CA LEU A 228 -2.31 -19.51 -4.31
C LEU A 228 -2.52 -18.34 -3.34
N SER A 229 -2.24 -17.10 -3.78
CA SER A 229 -2.44 -15.90 -2.95
C SER A 229 -3.90 -15.75 -2.49
N TYR A 230 -4.87 -16.16 -3.31
CA TYR A 230 -6.30 -16.12 -2.95
C TYR A 230 -6.65 -16.95 -1.71
N LEU A 231 -5.84 -17.95 -1.34
CA LEU A 231 -6.05 -18.74 -0.11
C LEU A 231 -5.71 -17.96 1.16
N LEU A 232 -4.82 -16.97 1.07
CA LEU A 232 -4.31 -16.23 2.23
C LEU A 232 -5.40 -15.41 2.93
N VAL A 233 -6.51 -15.11 2.26
CA VAL A 233 -7.67 -14.41 2.85
C VAL A 233 -8.31 -15.19 4.00
N ALA A 234 -8.14 -16.51 4.02
CA ALA A 234 -8.67 -17.38 5.08
C ALA A 234 -7.68 -17.58 6.25
N THR A 235 -6.64 -16.74 6.33
CA THR A 235 -5.64 -16.82 7.39
C THR A 235 -6.25 -16.49 8.75
N ASN A 236 -5.94 -17.35 9.72
CA ASN A 236 -6.15 -17.15 11.14
C ASN A 236 -4.88 -17.53 11.92
N GLU A 237 -4.98 -17.57 13.24
CA GLU A 237 -3.85 -17.95 14.09
C GLU A 237 -3.27 -19.33 13.78
N VAL A 238 -4.11 -20.32 13.46
CA VAL A 238 -3.67 -21.70 13.12
C VAL A 238 -2.82 -21.70 11.85
N ILE A 239 -3.22 -20.96 10.81
CA ILE A 239 -2.43 -20.81 9.58
C ILE A 239 -1.09 -20.16 9.88
N LEU A 240 -1.09 -19.05 10.63
CA LEU A 240 0.13 -18.31 10.95
C LEU A 240 1.14 -19.15 11.73
N GLN A 241 0.69 -20.03 12.64
CA GLN A 241 1.55 -20.96 13.37
C GLN A 241 2.22 -22.01 12.47
N LYS A 242 1.65 -22.30 11.30
CA LYS A 242 2.19 -23.25 10.33
C LYS A 242 3.16 -22.62 9.33
N LEU A 243 3.28 -21.30 9.30
CA LEU A 243 4.24 -20.62 8.44
C LEU A 243 5.65 -20.84 9.00
N VAL A 244 6.42 -21.67 8.32
CA VAL A 244 7.82 -21.93 8.68
C VAL A 244 8.71 -20.97 7.89
N THR A 245 9.30 -20.02 8.60
CA THR A 245 10.29 -19.07 8.07
C THR A 245 11.65 -19.41 8.65
N THR A 246 12.58 -19.91 7.84
CA THR A 246 13.90 -20.32 8.34
C THR A 246 14.91 -19.18 8.35
N ASP A 247 14.76 -18.23 7.44
CA ASP A 247 15.55 -17.02 7.33
C ASP A 247 14.68 -15.84 6.86
N CYS A 248 15.29 -14.67 6.68
CA CYS A 248 14.57 -13.50 6.21
C CYS A 248 14.10 -13.64 4.75
N SER A 249 14.73 -14.46 3.91
CA SER A 249 14.29 -14.66 2.52
C SER A 249 12.95 -15.40 2.50
N ASP A 250 12.83 -16.46 3.29
CA ASP A 250 11.57 -17.19 3.48
C ASP A 250 10.49 -16.27 4.05
N PHE A 251 10.84 -15.51 5.09
CA PHE A 251 9.97 -14.53 5.74
C PHE A 251 9.45 -13.49 4.74
N GLN A 252 10.34 -12.81 4.02
CA GLN A 252 9.98 -11.78 3.04
C GLN A 252 9.14 -12.37 1.91
N ALA A 253 9.43 -13.60 1.48
CA ALA A 253 8.66 -14.29 0.44
C ALA A 253 7.19 -14.51 0.88
N ILE A 254 6.98 -14.99 2.10
CA ILE A 254 5.64 -15.25 2.65
C ILE A 254 4.87 -13.95 2.87
N TYR A 255 5.49 -12.97 3.54
CA TYR A 255 4.79 -11.76 3.95
C TYR A 255 4.52 -10.79 2.82
N GLN A 256 5.32 -10.78 1.76
CA GLN A 256 4.95 -10.11 0.51
C GLN A 256 3.66 -10.68 -0.09
N GLY A 257 3.41 -11.99 0.07
CA GLY A 257 2.12 -12.60 -0.29
C GLY A 257 0.95 -12.00 0.49
N TYR A 258 1.12 -11.78 1.79
CA TYR A 258 0.13 -11.09 2.63
C TYR A 258 -0.06 -9.62 2.25
N ASP A 259 1.01 -8.92 1.83
CA ASP A 259 0.90 -7.54 1.34
C ASP A 259 0.09 -7.47 0.03
N ASN A 260 0.21 -8.47 -0.85
CA ASN A 260 -0.54 -8.55 -2.11
C ASN A 260 -2.05 -8.73 -1.89
N VAL A 261 -2.47 -9.35 -0.77
CA VAL A 261 -3.89 -9.58 -0.43
C VAL A 261 -4.40 -8.69 0.69
N TYR A 262 -3.63 -7.68 1.10
CA TYR A 262 -3.87 -6.90 2.32
C TYR A 262 -5.29 -6.32 2.42
N ASP A 263 -5.83 -5.80 1.32
CA ASP A 263 -7.18 -5.21 1.27
C ASP A 263 -8.31 -6.23 1.43
N GLN A 264 -8.03 -7.52 1.21
CA GLN A 264 -9.00 -8.60 1.35
C GLN A 264 -9.00 -9.20 2.76
N LEU A 265 -8.01 -8.85 3.59
CA LEU A 265 -7.90 -9.32 4.96
C LEU A 265 -8.85 -8.53 5.88
N SER A 266 -9.44 -9.22 6.86
CA SER A 266 -10.13 -8.56 7.97
C SER A 266 -9.13 -7.77 8.82
N ASP A 267 -9.61 -6.76 9.55
CA ASP A 267 -8.73 -5.95 10.41
C ASP A 267 -8.09 -6.78 11.54
N ASP A 268 -8.80 -7.78 12.06
CA ASP A 268 -8.25 -8.73 13.04
C ASP A 268 -7.12 -9.56 12.42
N THR A 269 -7.31 -10.07 11.19
CA THR A 269 -6.27 -10.82 10.48
C THR A 269 -5.07 -9.94 10.15
N LYS A 270 -5.26 -8.67 9.75
CA LYS A 270 -4.14 -7.72 9.53
C LYS A 270 -3.31 -7.52 10.79
N ARG A 271 -3.97 -7.34 11.95
CA ARG A 271 -3.28 -7.20 13.25
C ARG A 271 -2.55 -8.49 13.64
N LEU A 272 -3.15 -9.66 13.42
CA LEU A 272 -2.50 -10.95 13.67
C LEU A 272 -1.27 -11.15 12.77
N VAL A 273 -1.38 -10.86 11.48
CA VAL A 273 -0.25 -10.90 10.52
C VAL A 273 0.87 -9.98 11.00
N PHE A 274 0.56 -8.76 11.40
CA PHE A 274 1.55 -7.83 11.95
C PHE A 274 2.23 -8.37 13.22
N GLN A 275 1.47 -8.96 14.15
CA GLN A 275 2.04 -9.54 15.37
C GLN A 275 3.02 -10.68 15.07
N TYR A 276 2.69 -11.57 14.13
CA TYR A 276 3.60 -12.64 13.71
C TYR A 276 4.82 -12.10 12.93
N ARG A 277 4.66 -11.03 12.14
CA ARG A 277 5.80 -10.31 11.54
C ARG A 277 6.76 -9.80 12.62
N MET A 278 6.24 -9.09 13.61
CA MET A 278 7.03 -8.52 14.70
C MET A 278 7.75 -9.61 15.49
N LYS A 279 7.08 -10.73 15.81
CA LYS A 279 7.71 -11.85 16.52
C LYS A 279 8.95 -12.40 15.78
N PHE A 280 8.86 -12.54 14.45
CA PHE A 280 10.00 -12.98 13.65
C PHE A 280 11.11 -11.93 13.61
N LEU A 281 10.76 -10.68 13.30
CA LEU A 281 11.73 -9.58 13.20
C LEU A 281 12.44 -9.33 14.54
N ASP A 282 11.74 -9.43 15.67
CA ASP A 282 12.35 -9.32 17.00
C ASP A 282 13.36 -10.45 17.26
N ALA A 283 13.04 -11.68 16.86
CA ALA A 283 13.95 -12.81 16.99
C ALA A 283 15.19 -12.64 16.11
N GLU A 284 15.06 -12.08 14.90
CA GLU A 284 16.19 -11.79 14.04
C GLU A 284 17.04 -10.62 14.57
N ALA A 285 16.41 -9.52 15.02
CA ALA A 285 17.11 -8.40 15.64
C ALA A 285 17.89 -8.84 16.90
N ALA A 286 17.35 -9.77 17.70
CA ALA A 286 18.05 -10.32 18.85
C ALA A 286 19.32 -11.11 18.49
N LYS A 287 19.41 -11.68 17.28
CA LYS A 287 20.59 -12.42 16.80
C LYS A 287 21.69 -11.50 16.26
N SER A 288 21.32 -10.48 15.48
CA SER A 288 22.26 -9.66 14.69
C SER A 288 22.27 -8.17 15.02
N GLY A 289 21.49 -7.71 16.00
CA GLY A 289 21.31 -6.30 16.34
C GLY A 289 20.30 -5.55 15.47
N SER A 290 20.14 -5.95 14.21
CA SER A 290 19.08 -5.49 13.30
C SER A 290 18.47 -6.68 12.56
N ALA A 291 17.18 -6.61 12.24
CA ALA A 291 16.44 -7.64 11.52
C ALA A 291 16.50 -7.44 10.00
N CYS A 292 16.94 -8.44 9.25
CA CYS A 292 16.74 -8.53 7.80
C CYS A 292 17.18 -7.29 6.99
N THR A 293 18.31 -6.66 7.35
CA THR A 293 18.77 -5.42 6.73
C THR A 293 19.53 -5.61 5.42
N TYR A 294 20.34 -6.67 5.29
CA TYR A 294 21.09 -7.05 4.08
C TYR A 294 21.78 -5.91 3.29
N GLY A 295 22.13 -4.80 3.95
CA GLY A 295 22.70 -3.62 3.31
C GLY A 295 21.77 -2.86 2.35
N VAL A 296 20.45 -3.09 2.40
CA VAL A 296 19.49 -2.31 1.61
C VAL A 296 19.16 -0.98 2.29
N ASP A 297 18.61 -0.03 1.52
CA ASP A 297 18.17 1.26 2.06
C ASP A 297 16.93 1.13 2.96
N SER A 298 16.59 2.22 3.67
CA SER A 298 15.50 2.21 4.66
C SER A 298 14.13 1.98 4.03
N VAL A 299 13.92 2.41 2.78
CA VAL A 299 12.66 2.20 2.04
C VAL A 299 12.49 0.73 1.70
N THR A 300 13.50 0.15 1.06
CA THR A 300 13.53 -1.26 0.64
C THR A 300 13.38 -2.17 1.85
N TRP A 301 14.11 -1.88 2.93
CA TRP A 301 13.99 -2.60 4.19
C TRP A 301 12.57 -2.56 4.76
N LEU A 302 11.96 -1.37 4.80
CA LEU A 302 10.64 -1.18 5.38
C LEU A 302 9.57 -1.94 4.59
N VAL A 303 9.61 -1.84 3.26
CA VAL A 303 8.68 -2.51 2.35
C VAL A 303 8.83 -4.03 2.44
N GLN A 304 10.05 -4.56 2.41
CA GLN A 304 10.28 -6.01 2.46
C GLN A 304 9.88 -6.64 3.80
N ASN A 305 10.07 -5.93 4.91
CA ASN A 305 9.89 -6.52 6.24
C ASN A 305 8.54 -6.20 6.89
N LEU A 306 8.03 -4.98 6.72
CA LEU A 306 6.76 -4.54 7.31
C LEU A 306 5.68 -4.28 6.26
N GLY A 307 6.04 -3.98 5.02
CA GLY A 307 5.10 -3.80 3.92
C GLY A 307 3.97 -2.84 4.29
N ARG A 308 2.73 -3.25 4.05
CA ARG A 308 1.54 -2.45 4.42
C ARG A 308 1.22 -2.51 5.91
N SER A 309 1.75 -3.50 6.63
CA SER A 309 1.59 -3.64 8.08
C SER A 309 2.38 -2.59 8.88
N VAL A 310 3.22 -1.77 8.21
CA VAL A 310 3.92 -0.65 8.84
C VAL A 310 2.97 0.29 9.59
N GLU A 311 1.70 0.39 9.19
CA GLU A 311 0.73 1.25 9.88
C GLU A 311 0.52 0.91 11.37
N TYR A 312 0.81 -0.32 11.77
CA TYR A 312 0.68 -0.80 13.14
C TYR A 312 1.96 -0.68 13.98
N ALA A 313 3.11 -0.41 13.35
CA ALA A 313 4.38 -0.25 14.04
C ALA A 313 4.53 1.14 14.68
N SER A 314 5.21 1.25 15.81
CA SER A 314 5.68 2.55 16.30
C SER A 314 6.97 2.96 15.58
N TYR A 315 7.32 4.25 15.56
CA TYR A 315 8.64 4.65 15.04
C TYR A 315 9.79 4.05 15.87
N ALA A 316 9.56 3.86 17.18
CA ALA A 316 10.49 3.18 18.08
C ALA A 316 10.75 1.72 17.65
N ASP A 317 9.73 1.01 17.14
CA ASP A 317 9.93 -0.32 16.57
C ASP A 317 10.82 -0.28 15.33
N LEU A 318 10.66 0.70 14.45
CA LEU A 318 11.44 0.81 13.22
C LEU A 318 12.95 0.98 13.52
N ILE A 319 13.29 1.90 14.42
CA ILE A 319 14.69 2.14 14.80
C ILE A 319 15.27 1.02 15.68
N ARG A 320 14.41 0.28 16.40
CA ARG A 320 14.81 -0.91 17.18
C ARG A 320 15.13 -2.10 16.29
N LEU A 321 14.33 -2.31 15.24
CA LEU A 321 14.50 -3.41 14.28
C LEU A 321 15.58 -3.12 13.24
N ASN A 322 15.84 -1.85 12.91
CA ASN A 322 16.93 -1.45 12.04
C ASN A 322 17.64 -0.21 12.61
N LEU A 323 18.81 -0.44 13.21
CA LEU A 323 19.60 0.61 13.85
C LEU A 323 20.08 1.72 12.89
N ASN A 324 20.12 1.43 11.58
CA ASN A 324 20.49 2.39 10.54
C ASN A 324 19.26 2.96 9.82
N PHE A 325 18.06 2.76 10.36
CA PHE A 325 16.82 3.24 9.75
C PHE A 325 16.80 4.77 9.68
N ASP A 326 16.74 5.29 8.46
CA ASP A 326 16.58 6.70 8.15
C ASP A 326 15.12 6.97 7.78
N GLY A 327 14.38 7.50 8.75
CA GLY A 327 12.97 7.83 8.57
C GLY A 327 12.73 8.89 7.49
N TYR A 328 13.70 9.76 7.17
CA TYR A 328 13.55 10.76 6.12
C TYR A 328 13.58 10.14 4.72
N GLN A 329 14.28 9.03 4.53
CA GLN A 329 14.21 8.25 3.27
C GLN A 329 12.85 7.56 3.14
N ALA A 330 12.28 7.08 4.24
CA ALA A 330 11.06 6.28 4.26
C ALA A 330 9.77 7.07 4.57
N VAL A 331 9.83 8.40 4.68
CA VAL A 331 8.74 9.25 5.19
C VAL A 331 7.42 9.13 4.40
N THR A 332 7.49 8.76 3.12
CA THR A 332 6.31 8.50 2.28
C THR A 332 5.47 7.31 2.77
N TYR A 333 6.10 6.34 3.42
CA TYR A 333 5.48 5.13 3.98
C TYR A 333 5.06 5.29 5.43
N LEU A 334 5.52 6.33 6.11
CA LEU A 334 5.19 6.59 7.50
C LEU A 334 3.79 7.21 7.63
N ASN A 335 3.11 6.86 8.73
CA ASN A 335 1.89 7.52 9.18
C ASN A 335 2.22 8.80 9.98
N ILE A 336 1.19 9.54 10.37
CA ILE A 336 1.32 10.82 11.09
C ILE A 336 2.09 10.64 12.40
N ASN A 337 1.70 9.67 13.23
CA ASN A 337 2.32 9.42 14.53
C ASN A 337 3.80 9.03 14.35
N GLN A 338 4.10 8.15 13.42
CA GLN A 338 5.47 7.76 13.10
C GLN A 338 6.34 8.93 12.62
N THR A 339 5.76 9.83 11.81
CA THR A 339 6.47 11.01 11.30
C THR A 339 6.73 12.02 12.43
N ILE A 340 5.79 12.20 13.35
CA ILE A 340 5.97 13.05 14.53
C ILE A 340 7.03 12.45 15.45
N ASP A 341 6.92 11.17 15.78
CA ASP A 341 7.89 10.47 16.62
C ASP A 341 9.31 10.53 16.01
N MET A 342 9.41 10.42 14.67
CA MET A 342 10.65 10.64 13.95
C MET A 342 11.22 12.04 14.21
N PHE A 343 10.42 13.10 14.11
CA PHE A 343 10.88 14.48 14.38
C PHE A 343 11.35 14.69 15.81
N ILE A 344 10.69 14.06 16.78
CA ILE A 344 11.10 14.11 18.19
C ILE A 344 12.41 13.35 18.38
N TYR A 345 12.53 12.15 17.81
CA TYR A 345 13.73 11.32 17.90
C TYR A 345 14.95 12.01 17.27
N THR A 346 14.79 12.59 16.09
CA THR A 346 15.87 13.26 15.35
C THR A 346 16.16 14.66 15.88
N LYS A 347 15.33 15.17 16.80
CA LYS A 347 15.43 16.50 17.40
C LYS A 347 15.45 17.62 16.36
N ILE A 348 14.73 17.45 15.24
CA ILE A 348 14.71 18.46 14.18
C ILE A 348 14.14 19.80 14.67
N PHE A 349 13.26 19.78 15.67
CA PHE A 349 12.66 21.01 16.22
C PHE A 349 13.47 21.70 17.32
N THR A 350 14.41 20.99 17.96
CA THR A 350 15.15 21.48 19.14
C THR A 350 16.66 21.57 18.92
N SER A 351 17.18 21.07 17.80
CA SER A 351 18.60 21.18 17.45
C SER A 351 18.89 22.49 16.72
N ALA A 352 20.04 23.10 17.01
CA ALA A 352 20.43 24.38 16.44
C ALA A 352 21.02 24.26 15.01
N SER A 353 21.56 23.10 14.62
CA SER A 353 22.20 22.93 13.30
C SER A 353 22.38 21.46 12.89
N PRO A 354 21.38 20.83 12.25
CA PRO A 354 21.60 19.63 11.45
C PRO A 354 22.26 20.01 10.11
N SER A 355 23.39 19.40 9.75
CA SER A 355 24.07 19.64 8.46
C SER A 355 23.19 19.31 7.25
N ASP A 356 22.17 18.46 7.43
CA ASP A 356 21.33 17.91 6.36
C ASP A 356 19.88 18.39 6.47
N ILE A 357 19.65 19.54 7.09
CA ILE A 357 18.30 20.05 7.39
C ILE A 357 17.45 20.25 6.13
N GLU A 358 18.07 20.77 5.07
CA GLU A 358 17.38 21.11 3.83
C GLU A 358 16.89 19.86 3.11
N SER A 359 17.75 18.84 2.97
CA SER A 359 17.38 17.57 2.35
C SER A 359 16.31 16.85 3.17
N ARG A 360 16.44 16.83 4.50
CA ARG A 360 15.47 16.21 5.41
C ARG A 360 14.10 16.85 5.32
N VAL A 361 14.02 18.19 5.42
CA VAL A 361 12.73 18.89 5.31
C VAL A 361 12.16 18.73 3.91
N THR A 362 12.98 18.78 2.87
CA THR A 362 12.54 18.56 1.48
C THR A 362 11.92 17.17 1.29
N SER A 363 12.50 16.10 1.85
CA SER A 363 11.90 14.77 1.78
C SER A 363 10.52 14.73 2.43
N VAL A 364 10.35 15.40 3.57
CA VAL A 364 9.05 15.45 4.25
C VAL A 364 8.04 16.24 3.43
N THR A 365 8.40 17.44 2.97
CA THR A 365 7.46 18.32 2.26
C THR A 365 7.01 17.70 0.94
N ASN A 366 7.91 17.02 0.22
CA ASN A 366 7.55 16.21 -0.95
C ASN A 366 6.55 15.10 -0.62
N ALA A 367 6.74 14.41 0.51
CA ALA A 367 5.80 13.37 0.95
C ALA A 367 4.43 13.95 1.34
N TRP A 368 4.38 15.13 1.94
CA TRP A 368 3.11 15.81 2.26
C TRP A 368 2.38 16.28 1.01
N VAL A 369 3.10 16.80 0.01
CA VAL A 369 2.50 17.15 -1.30
C VAL A 369 1.83 15.93 -1.92
N ALA A 370 2.49 14.76 -1.89
CA ALA A 370 1.91 13.52 -2.40
C ALA A 370 0.68 13.03 -1.60
N LYS A 371 0.62 13.30 -0.29
CA LYS A 371 -0.51 12.90 0.59
C LYS A 371 -1.65 13.92 0.63
N GLY A 372 -1.41 15.16 0.17
CA GLY A 372 -2.41 16.20 -0.04
C GLY A 372 -2.85 16.97 1.22
N TYR A 373 -3.85 17.84 1.01
CA TYR A 373 -4.34 18.80 2.00
C TYR A 373 -4.89 18.15 3.28
N THR A 374 -5.80 17.19 3.16
CA THR A 374 -6.45 16.53 4.31
C THR A 374 -5.42 15.86 5.23
N TYR A 375 -4.42 15.20 4.66
CA TYR A 375 -3.33 14.59 5.42
C TYR A 375 -2.52 15.67 6.15
N THR A 376 -2.14 16.73 5.45
CA THR A 376 -1.30 17.82 5.99
C THR A 376 -2.02 18.56 7.13
N LYS A 377 -3.31 18.89 6.99
CA LYS A 377 -4.12 19.49 8.06
C LYS A 377 -4.15 18.60 9.30
N ARG A 378 -4.42 17.31 9.14
CA ARG A 378 -4.42 16.35 10.26
C ARG A 378 -3.04 16.23 10.90
N PHE A 379 -1.99 16.19 10.11
CA PHE A 379 -0.62 16.13 10.60
C PHE A 379 -0.29 17.32 11.51
N LEU A 380 -0.62 18.55 11.09
CA LEU A 380 -0.32 19.77 11.84
C LEU A 380 -1.08 19.84 13.18
N VAL A 381 -2.33 19.36 13.21
CA VAL A 381 -3.11 19.25 14.45
C VAL A 381 -2.45 18.29 15.44
N GLU A 382 -2.09 17.09 15.00
CA GLU A 382 -1.43 16.09 15.86
C GLU A 382 -0.05 16.57 16.32
N LEU A 383 0.72 17.20 15.42
CA LEU A 383 2.02 17.78 15.76
C LEU A 383 1.86 18.82 16.87
N ARG A 384 0.92 19.76 16.75
CA ARG A 384 0.65 20.78 17.77
C ARG A 384 0.35 20.16 19.13
N ILE A 385 -0.51 19.13 19.18
CA ILE A 385 -0.85 18.43 20.43
C ILE A 385 0.41 17.82 21.07
N VAL A 386 1.29 17.22 20.27
CA VAL A 386 2.53 16.62 20.75
C VAL A 386 3.53 17.67 21.23
N LEU A 387 3.72 18.76 20.49
CA LEU A 387 4.63 19.85 20.88
C LEU A 387 4.21 20.50 22.21
N ILE A 388 2.91 20.77 22.39
CA ILE A 388 2.36 21.29 23.66
C ILE A 388 2.65 20.32 24.81
N ARG A 389 2.39 19.02 24.61
CA ARG A 389 2.62 17.98 25.62
C ARG A 389 4.09 17.88 26.03
N LEU A 390 5.01 18.08 25.08
CA LEU A 390 6.45 18.07 25.31
C LEU A 390 7.00 19.43 25.79
N ASN A 391 6.14 20.43 26.01
CA ASN A 391 6.52 21.81 26.35
C ASN A 391 7.52 22.42 25.36
N ILE A 392 7.44 22.03 24.08
CA ILE A 392 8.18 22.68 23.00
C ILE A 392 7.34 23.88 22.59
N ARG A 393 7.78 25.08 22.97
CA ARG A 393 7.09 26.35 22.66
C ARG A 393 7.54 26.99 21.36
N ILE A 394 8.78 26.71 20.96
CA ILE A 394 9.40 27.27 19.77
C ILE A 394 10.24 26.20 19.07
N ILE A 395 10.19 26.19 17.74
CA ILE A 395 11.17 25.50 16.91
C ILE A 395 12.40 26.39 16.82
N ILE A 396 13.50 26.01 17.46
CA ILE A 396 14.64 26.92 17.72
C ILE A 396 15.30 27.41 16.42
N ASN A 397 15.51 26.50 15.46
CA ASN A 397 16.24 26.80 14.24
C ASN A 397 15.31 27.51 13.22
N TYR A 398 15.69 28.73 12.83
CA TYR A 398 14.95 29.55 11.86
C TYR A 398 14.80 28.88 10.50
N GLN A 399 15.85 28.22 10.00
CA GLN A 399 15.81 27.53 8.70
C GLN A 399 14.82 26.35 8.72
N VAL A 400 14.69 25.62 9.84
CA VAL A 400 13.63 24.62 10.03
C VAL A 400 12.27 25.27 9.88
N ARG A 401 12.02 26.36 10.61
CA ARG A 401 10.73 27.08 10.58
C ARG A 401 10.39 27.50 9.16
N PHE A 402 11.33 28.14 8.48
CA PHE A 402 11.18 28.63 7.11
C PHE A 402 10.88 27.51 6.11
N LEU A 403 11.68 26.44 6.10
CA LEU A 403 11.52 25.35 5.12
C LEU A 403 10.22 24.56 5.33
N PHE A 404 9.85 24.31 6.59
CA PHE A 404 8.57 23.69 6.88
C PHE A 404 7.41 24.62 6.51
N LEU A 405 7.51 25.91 6.81
CA LEU A 405 6.50 26.88 6.42
C LEU A 405 6.31 26.89 4.91
N GLU A 406 7.38 26.99 4.12
CA GLU A 406 7.32 26.94 2.64
C GLU A 406 6.60 25.69 2.13
N GLY A 407 6.96 24.51 2.65
CA GLY A 407 6.34 23.25 2.22
C GLY A 407 4.87 23.11 2.63
N ILE A 408 4.54 23.49 3.87
CA ILE A 408 3.16 23.50 4.38
C ILE A 408 2.32 24.50 3.57
N TRP A 409 2.85 25.71 3.36
CA TRP A 409 2.17 26.79 2.68
C TRP A 409 1.81 26.42 1.24
N GLY A 410 2.72 25.77 0.52
CA GLY A 410 2.47 25.28 -0.84
C GLY A 410 1.27 24.35 -0.96
N ILE A 411 0.92 23.63 0.11
CA ILE A 411 -0.25 22.74 0.16
C ILE A 411 -1.49 23.48 0.64
N LEU A 412 -1.38 24.30 1.69
CA LEU A 412 -2.55 24.96 2.27
C LEU A 412 -3.12 26.04 1.35
N LYS A 413 -2.25 26.77 0.64
CA LYS A 413 -2.69 27.89 -0.20
C LYS A 413 -3.62 27.49 -1.34
N THR A 414 -3.57 26.23 -1.78
CA THR A 414 -4.47 25.74 -2.82
C THR A 414 -5.93 25.70 -2.36
N HIS A 415 -6.17 25.76 -1.04
CA HIS A 415 -7.50 25.73 -0.42
C HIS A 415 -7.91 27.06 0.23
N PHE A 416 -7.10 28.12 0.17
CA PHE A 416 -7.46 29.39 0.82
C PHE A 416 -8.78 29.99 0.30
N HIS A 417 -9.12 29.77 -0.97
CA HIS A 417 -10.39 30.20 -1.55
C HIS A 417 -11.63 29.46 -0.99
N GLU A 418 -11.42 28.35 -0.27
CA GLU A 418 -12.48 27.59 0.40
C GLU A 418 -12.59 27.96 1.88
N TYR A 419 -11.64 28.73 2.43
CA TYR A 419 -11.55 29.01 3.86
C TYR A 419 -12.67 29.93 4.31
N GLN A 420 -13.35 29.52 5.37
CA GLN A 420 -14.25 30.37 6.14
C GLN A 420 -13.54 30.89 7.40
N SER A 421 -14.19 31.75 8.18
CA SER A 421 -13.56 32.35 9.39
C SER A 421 -12.98 31.31 10.36
N ASN A 422 -13.67 30.19 10.57
CA ASN A 422 -13.17 29.10 11.44
C ASN A 422 -11.95 28.36 10.84
N ASP A 423 -11.82 28.34 9.51
CA ASP A 423 -10.66 27.74 8.85
C ASP A 423 -9.43 28.63 9.02
N TRP A 424 -9.58 29.96 8.93
CA TRP A 424 -8.51 30.91 9.24
C TRP A 424 -8.03 30.82 10.68
N GLN A 425 -8.95 30.65 11.63
CA GLN A 425 -8.59 30.39 13.03
C GLN A 425 -7.81 29.07 13.16
N SER A 426 -8.33 27.98 12.58
CA SER A 426 -7.62 26.69 12.62
C SER A 426 -6.23 26.80 12.00
N PHE A 427 -6.14 27.48 10.85
CA PHE A 427 -4.91 27.73 10.11
C PHE A 427 -3.83 28.40 10.94
N THR A 428 -4.18 29.49 11.60
CA THR A 428 -3.25 30.22 12.47
C THR A 428 -2.82 29.39 13.67
N GLU A 429 -3.74 28.65 14.29
CA GLU A 429 -3.44 27.79 15.44
C GLU A 429 -2.41 26.70 15.09
N PHE A 430 -2.59 25.99 13.96
CA PHE A 430 -1.71 24.88 13.61
C PHE A 430 -0.41 25.32 12.92
N THR A 431 -0.34 26.53 12.36
CA THR A 431 0.91 27.06 11.75
C THR A 431 1.77 27.88 12.71
N SER A 432 1.26 28.23 13.90
CA SER A 432 1.92 29.10 14.91
C SER A 432 3.40 28.78 15.20
N TYR A 433 3.83 27.52 15.14
CA TYR A 433 5.24 27.14 15.34
C TYR A 433 6.19 27.55 14.21
N PHE A 434 5.64 27.91 13.06
CA PHE A 434 6.37 28.20 11.82
C PHE A 434 6.20 29.64 11.36
N THR A 435 5.14 30.33 11.80
CA THR A 435 4.77 31.69 11.33
C THR A 435 5.83 32.74 11.59
N SER A 436 6.70 32.57 12.59
CA SER A 436 7.80 33.50 12.82
C SER A 436 8.86 33.55 11.70
N ALA A 437 8.79 32.62 10.73
CA ALA A 437 9.60 32.62 9.52
C ALA A 437 8.83 33.03 8.26
N ILE A 438 7.66 33.68 8.41
CA ILE A 438 6.86 34.16 7.28
C ILE A 438 7.64 35.18 6.46
N SER A 439 7.41 35.15 5.15
CA SER A 439 8.01 36.10 4.21
C SER A 439 6.99 36.73 3.26
N THR A 440 7.43 37.76 2.54
CA THR A 440 6.68 38.40 1.44
C THR A 440 6.09 37.39 0.45
N LYS A 441 6.78 36.27 0.19
CA LYS A 441 6.30 35.24 -0.73
C LYS A 441 4.99 34.62 -0.26
N GLN A 442 4.92 34.20 1.01
CA GLN A 442 3.69 33.68 1.62
C GLN A 442 2.61 34.77 1.68
N LEU A 443 2.97 35.96 2.16
CA LEU A 443 2.03 37.07 2.32
C LEU A 443 1.36 37.49 1.01
N SER A 444 2.06 37.36 -0.12
CA SER A 444 1.49 37.66 -1.45
C SER A 444 0.33 36.74 -1.85
N ASP A 445 0.26 35.51 -1.30
CA ASP A 445 -0.86 34.59 -1.51
C ASP A 445 -2.11 34.99 -0.67
N LEU A 446 -1.96 35.89 0.32
CA LEU A 446 -3.03 36.41 1.19
C LEU A 446 -3.52 37.79 0.73
N SER A 447 -4.06 37.86 -0.50
CA SER A 447 -4.61 39.12 -1.04
C SER A 447 -6.02 39.45 -0.50
N VAL A 448 -6.51 40.66 -0.76
CA VAL A 448 -7.89 41.09 -0.42
C VAL A 448 -8.99 40.22 -1.06
N ASN A 449 -8.67 39.51 -2.15
CA ASN A 449 -9.60 38.57 -2.79
C ASN A 449 -9.62 37.20 -2.11
N VAL A 450 -8.68 36.93 -1.21
CA VAL A 450 -8.52 35.65 -0.51
C VAL A 450 -8.94 35.79 0.96
N VAL A 451 -8.54 36.90 1.59
CA VAL A 451 -8.96 37.26 2.94
C VAL A 451 -10.15 38.22 2.79
N GLU A 452 -11.36 37.65 2.85
CA GLU A 452 -12.59 38.32 2.38
C GLU A 452 -13.06 39.49 3.25
N ASP A 453 -12.67 39.51 4.53
CA ASP A 453 -13.16 40.51 5.48
C ASP A 453 -12.13 40.85 6.56
N CYS A 454 -12.46 41.90 7.32
CA CYS A 454 -11.64 42.39 8.42
C CYS A 454 -11.51 41.41 9.58
N SER A 455 -12.53 40.59 9.84
CA SER A 455 -12.45 39.57 10.90
C SER A 455 -11.42 38.50 10.54
N ASN A 456 -11.35 38.09 9.28
CA ASN A 456 -10.37 37.14 8.76
C ASN A 456 -8.96 37.75 8.77
N LEU A 457 -8.82 39.02 8.38
CA LEU A 457 -7.55 39.76 8.53
C LEU A 457 -7.08 39.73 9.98
N GLN A 458 -7.92 40.18 10.91
CA GLN A 458 -7.60 40.26 12.33
C GLN A 458 -7.25 38.88 12.91
N THR A 459 -7.97 37.84 12.49
CA THR A 459 -7.65 36.44 12.86
C THR A 459 -6.24 36.06 12.40
N ILE A 460 -5.88 36.35 11.14
CA ILE A 460 -4.56 36.05 10.59
C ILE A 460 -3.47 36.87 11.29
N VAL A 461 -3.69 38.16 11.50
CA VAL A 461 -2.75 39.05 12.20
C VAL A 461 -2.51 38.59 13.63
N GLY A 462 -3.55 38.18 14.36
CA GLY A 462 -3.40 37.61 15.70
C GLY A 462 -2.63 36.29 15.69
N GLY A 463 -2.88 35.45 14.69
CA GLY A 463 -2.11 34.25 14.43
C GLY A 463 -0.61 34.51 14.24
N PHE A 464 -0.26 35.47 13.39
CA PHE A 464 1.13 35.87 13.17
C PHE A 464 1.73 36.54 14.42
N GLY A 465 0.94 37.34 15.13
CA GLY A 465 1.31 38.00 16.37
C GLY A 465 1.70 37.02 17.48
N SER A 466 1.11 35.82 17.51
CA SER A 466 1.50 34.77 18.47
C SER A 466 2.97 34.34 18.37
N GLY A 467 3.62 34.58 17.23
CA GLY A 467 5.04 34.31 16.99
C GLY A 467 5.91 35.56 16.89
N TYR A 468 5.38 36.75 17.24
CA TYR A 468 6.04 38.05 17.04
C TYR A 468 7.42 38.11 17.69
N SER A 469 7.57 37.66 18.94
CA SER A 469 8.86 37.69 19.67
C SER A 469 9.97 36.87 19.01
N GLU A 470 9.61 35.95 18.10
CA GLU A 470 10.53 35.04 17.44
C GLU A 470 10.77 35.39 15.97
N MET A 471 10.11 36.44 15.47
CA MET A 471 10.33 36.99 14.14
C MET A 471 11.62 37.81 14.12
N ASN A 472 12.27 37.82 12.96
CA ASN A 472 13.33 38.79 12.69
C ASN A 472 12.74 40.10 12.16
N ASP A 473 13.52 41.19 12.20
CA ASP A 473 13.10 42.52 11.75
C ASP A 473 12.53 42.54 10.32
N ASN A 474 13.05 41.68 9.44
CA ASN A 474 12.54 41.58 8.07
C ASN A 474 11.13 40.99 8.03
N SER A 475 10.89 39.87 8.72
CA SER A 475 9.55 39.27 8.81
C SER A 475 8.54 40.22 9.47
N ILE A 476 8.95 40.94 10.53
CA ILE A 476 8.11 41.97 11.18
C ILE A 476 7.72 43.05 10.17
N SER A 477 8.70 43.65 9.49
CA SER A 477 8.49 44.68 8.48
C SER A 477 7.58 44.20 7.34
N GLU A 478 7.79 42.98 6.84
CA GLU A 478 7.00 42.39 5.76
C GLU A 478 5.54 42.17 6.16
N VAL A 479 5.28 41.66 7.37
CA VAL A 479 3.91 41.50 7.89
C VAL A 479 3.24 42.86 8.08
N THR A 480 3.93 43.83 8.69
CA THR A 480 3.39 45.19 8.90
C THR A 480 3.04 45.88 7.58
N ASN A 481 3.88 45.73 6.56
CA ASN A 481 3.61 46.24 5.22
C ASN A 481 2.45 45.52 4.55
N TRP A 482 2.33 44.20 4.72
CA TRP A 482 1.19 43.43 4.22
C TRP A 482 -0.13 43.88 4.86
N ILE A 483 -0.17 44.07 6.19
CA ILE A 483 -1.35 44.61 6.91
C ILE A 483 -1.72 45.97 6.33
N SER A 484 -0.74 46.87 6.20
CA SER A 484 -0.94 48.21 5.64
C SER A 484 -1.54 48.16 4.22
N ASN A 485 -0.99 47.30 3.36
CA ASN A 485 -1.45 47.13 1.98
C ASN A 485 -2.85 46.52 1.90
N PHE A 486 -3.18 45.59 2.79
CA PHE A 486 -4.52 45.03 2.87
C PHE A 486 -5.54 46.11 3.22
N LEU A 487 -5.30 46.87 4.30
CA LEU A 487 -6.22 47.91 4.78
C LEU A 487 -6.45 49.04 3.76
N ARG A 488 -5.47 49.34 2.91
CA ARG A 488 -5.63 50.30 1.80
C ARG A 488 -6.61 49.84 0.74
N ASN A 489 -6.64 48.54 0.48
CA ASN A 489 -7.39 47.94 -0.61
C ASN A 489 -8.75 47.39 -0.16
N GLU A 490 -8.96 47.22 1.15
CA GLU A 490 -10.24 46.83 1.71
C GLU A 490 -11.19 48.05 1.78
N SER A 491 -12.43 47.86 1.31
CA SER A 491 -13.45 48.89 1.13
C SER A 491 -13.91 49.61 2.41
N SER A 492 -13.95 48.91 3.54
CA SER A 492 -14.29 49.48 4.85
C SER A 492 -13.08 50.03 5.59
N HIS A 493 -11.86 49.80 5.08
CA HIS A 493 -10.58 50.05 5.76
C HIS A 493 -10.51 49.43 7.17
N CYS A 494 -11.32 48.40 7.41
CA CYS A 494 -11.54 47.78 8.72
C CYS A 494 -11.79 48.77 9.86
N LYS A 495 -12.56 49.83 9.58
CA LYS A 495 -12.93 50.83 10.58
C LYS A 495 -13.75 50.18 11.71
N SER A 496 -13.18 50.13 12.92
CA SER A 496 -13.85 49.81 14.18
C SER A 496 -14.06 51.08 15.03
N GLY A 497 -14.43 50.97 16.31
CA GLY A 497 -14.50 52.13 17.20
C GLY A 497 -13.17 52.91 17.22
N VAL A 498 -13.24 54.24 17.36
CA VAL A 498 -12.12 55.16 17.07
C VAL A 498 -10.86 54.91 17.92
N ALA A 499 -10.99 54.26 19.08
CA ALA A 499 -9.86 53.95 19.98
C ALA A 499 -9.21 52.56 19.74
N ASP A 500 -9.92 51.61 19.14
CA ASP A 500 -9.48 50.20 19.08
C ASP A 500 -8.88 49.82 17.71
N TRP A 501 -9.07 50.65 16.67
CA TRP A 501 -8.68 50.33 15.28
C TRP A 501 -7.23 49.87 15.10
N LEU A 502 -6.27 50.53 15.76
CA LEU A 502 -4.85 50.16 15.66
C LEU A 502 -4.58 48.82 16.37
N VAL A 503 -5.22 48.58 17.50
CA VAL A 503 -5.09 47.33 18.27
C VAL A 503 -5.73 46.18 17.51
N ASP A 504 -6.95 46.38 17.01
CA ASP A 504 -7.71 45.37 16.28
C ASP A 504 -6.95 44.91 15.03
N ASN A 505 -6.44 45.85 14.22
CA ASN A 505 -5.92 45.54 12.89
C ASN A 505 -4.42 45.22 12.84
N TYR A 506 -3.60 45.77 13.75
CA TYR A 506 -2.15 45.53 13.78
C TYR A 506 -1.70 44.64 14.94
N MET A 507 -2.44 44.57 16.05
CA MET A 507 -2.12 43.74 17.22
C MET A 507 -0.67 43.92 17.70
N GLU A 508 0.19 42.90 17.66
CA GLU A 508 1.60 43.02 18.06
C GLU A 508 2.41 43.89 17.10
N PHE A 509 2.05 43.93 15.81
CA PHE A 509 2.71 44.73 14.77
C PHE A 509 2.40 46.23 14.86
N LYS A 510 1.54 46.66 15.80
CA LYS A 510 1.18 48.08 15.98
C LYS A 510 2.38 48.96 16.31
N HIS A 511 3.46 48.37 16.83
CA HIS A 511 4.69 49.07 17.19
C HIS A 511 5.56 49.41 15.97
N ASP A 512 5.33 48.73 14.84
CA ASP A 512 6.20 48.78 13.66
C ASP A 512 5.61 49.61 12.50
N VAL A 513 4.35 50.06 12.62
CA VAL A 513 3.70 50.92 11.63
C VAL A 513 3.94 52.40 11.94
N SER A 514 4.26 53.21 10.91
CA SER A 514 4.45 54.66 11.07
C SER A 514 3.13 55.42 11.21
N VAL A 515 3.13 56.54 11.94
CA VAL A 515 1.95 57.41 12.09
C VAL A 515 1.50 57.96 10.74
N ALA A 516 2.44 58.26 9.85
CA ALA A 516 2.12 58.70 8.49
C ALA A 516 1.27 57.66 7.73
N VAL A 517 1.63 56.38 7.83
CA VAL A 517 0.87 55.27 7.20
C VAL A 517 -0.49 55.08 7.87
N ILE A 518 -0.56 55.18 9.22
CA ILE A 518 -1.83 55.11 9.95
C ILE A 518 -2.81 56.17 9.43
N LEU A 519 -2.39 57.44 9.36
CA LEU A 519 -3.23 58.55 8.90
C LEU A 519 -3.55 58.48 7.40
N GLU A 520 -2.68 57.87 6.60
CA GLU A 520 -2.94 57.66 5.18
C GLU A 520 -4.07 56.63 4.96
N ILE A 521 -4.13 55.59 5.78
CA ILE A 521 -5.13 54.52 5.70
C ILE A 521 -6.44 54.93 6.39
N ASN A 522 -6.36 55.54 7.57
CA ASN A 522 -7.51 55.98 8.35
C ASN A 522 -7.33 57.46 8.76
N PRO A 523 -7.71 58.42 7.89
CA PRO A 523 -7.54 59.85 8.16
C PRO A 523 -8.32 60.35 9.38
N ASP A 524 -9.38 59.64 9.78
CA ASP A 524 -10.23 59.98 10.92
C ASP A 524 -9.73 59.37 12.24
N TYR A 525 -8.58 58.67 12.23
CA TYR A 525 -8.05 58.01 13.42
C TYR A 525 -7.59 59.01 14.48
N SER A 526 -8.11 58.86 15.70
CA SER A 526 -7.76 59.72 16.84
C SER A 526 -6.42 59.30 17.44
N LEU A 527 -5.35 59.94 16.97
CA LEU A 527 -3.99 59.71 17.49
C LEU A 527 -3.88 60.07 18.98
N SER A 528 -4.60 61.09 19.44
CA SER A 528 -4.56 61.55 20.84
C SER A 528 -5.22 60.56 21.81
N ASP A 529 -6.19 59.76 21.35
CA ASP A 529 -6.80 58.71 22.18
C ASP A 529 -5.90 57.48 22.36
N SER A 530 -4.88 57.32 21.51
CA SER A 530 -4.01 56.12 21.49
C SER A 530 -2.56 56.38 21.94
N ILE A 531 -2.29 57.54 22.55
CA ILE A 531 -0.94 57.91 23.05
C ILE A 531 -0.35 56.82 23.96
N ASP A 532 -1.18 56.22 24.81
CA ASP A 532 -0.74 55.30 25.86
C ASP A 532 -0.26 53.93 25.32
N ILE A 533 -0.50 53.62 24.05
CA ILE A 533 -0.08 52.37 23.38
C ILE A 533 1.00 52.58 22.29
N MET A 534 1.39 53.83 22.02
CA MET A 534 2.35 54.18 20.98
C MET A 534 3.80 54.06 21.45
N VAL A 535 4.69 53.64 20.54
CA VAL A 535 6.14 53.60 20.81
C VAL A 535 6.77 54.99 20.65
N PRO A 536 7.96 55.25 21.23
CA PRO A 536 8.61 56.57 21.15
C PRO A 536 8.74 57.14 19.73
N ASN A 537 9.05 56.28 18.74
CA ASN A 537 9.13 56.68 17.34
C ASN A 537 7.78 57.18 16.79
N GLN A 538 6.67 56.56 17.18
CA GLN A 538 5.33 56.98 16.79
C GLN A 538 4.94 58.27 17.51
N LEU A 539 5.25 58.40 18.79
CA LEU A 539 5.03 59.63 19.56
C LEU A 539 5.77 60.83 18.96
N GLY A 540 7.00 60.62 18.48
CA GLY A 540 7.77 61.65 17.78
C GLY A 540 7.09 62.10 16.49
N GLN A 541 6.57 61.15 15.70
CA GLN A 541 5.80 61.46 14.50
C GLN A 541 4.46 62.15 14.81
N LEU A 542 3.78 61.73 15.88
CA LEU A 542 2.51 62.33 16.34
C LEU A 542 2.69 63.81 16.64
N ILE A 543 3.74 64.19 17.36
CA ILE A 543 4.00 65.60 17.71
C ILE A 543 4.14 66.49 16.47
N VAL A 544 4.62 65.94 15.35
CA VAL A 544 4.81 66.70 14.10
C VAL A 544 3.57 66.66 13.20
N LEU A 545 2.86 65.53 13.17
CA LEU A 545 1.78 65.29 12.20
C LEU A 545 0.38 65.60 12.76
N ASN A 546 0.18 65.61 14.08
CA ASN A 546 -1.12 65.85 14.70
C ASN A 546 -1.30 67.33 15.06
N SER A 547 -2.33 67.99 14.50
CA SER A 547 -2.66 69.38 14.79
C SER A 547 -3.06 69.65 16.25
N GLU A 548 -3.61 68.65 16.95
CA GLU A 548 -3.93 68.76 18.37
C GLU A 548 -2.67 68.87 19.22
N ALA A 549 -1.58 68.17 18.87
CA ALA A 549 -0.31 68.27 19.58
C ALA A 549 0.30 69.68 19.50
N HIS A 550 -0.01 70.44 18.43
CA HIS A 550 0.45 71.82 18.27
C HIS A 550 -0.36 72.85 19.06
N THR A 551 -1.58 72.50 19.49
CA THR A 551 -2.55 73.45 20.05
C THR A 551 -3.06 73.08 21.45
N ASN A 552 -2.87 71.83 21.89
CA ASN A 552 -3.35 71.30 23.15
C ASN A 552 -2.18 70.77 24.01
N VAL A 553 -1.81 71.52 25.04
CA VAL A 553 -0.69 71.17 25.94
C VAL A 553 -0.89 69.81 26.63
N THR A 554 -2.14 69.42 26.91
CA THR A 554 -2.47 68.15 27.56
C THR A 554 -2.05 66.94 26.71
N VAL A 555 -2.08 67.06 25.37
CA VAL A 555 -1.61 66.01 24.45
C VAL A 555 -0.10 65.84 24.60
N VAL A 556 0.65 66.94 24.62
CA VAL A 556 2.12 66.92 24.79
C VAL A 556 2.50 66.38 26.17
N GLU A 557 1.79 66.77 27.23
CA GLU A 557 1.99 66.25 28.60
C GLU A 557 1.79 64.73 28.66
N ARG A 558 0.76 64.19 28.00
CA ARG A 558 0.53 62.74 27.90
C ARG A 558 1.66 62.04 27.16
N VAL A 559 2.15 62.60 26.04
CA VAL A 559 3.30 62.06 25.30
C VAL A 559 4.52 61.94 26.21
N PHE A 560 4.88 63.01 26.93
CA PHE A 560 6.03 62.97 27.84
C PHE A 560 5.80 62.09 29.07
N THR A 561 4.55 61.93 29.51
CA THR A 561 4.19 60.95 30.55
C THR A 561 4.55 59.54 30.10
N VAL A 562 4.19 59.14 28.87
CA VAL A 562 4.55 57.82 28.32
C VAL A 562 6.06 57.67 28.16
N LEU A 563 6.75 58.67 27.61
CA LEU A 563 8.21 58.62 27.38
C LEU A 563 9.04 58.50 28.67
N THR A 564 8.48 58.94 29.80
CA THR A 564 9.17 58.96 31.10
C THR A 564 8.64 57.93 32.12
N ASN A 565 7.76 57.04 31.67
CA ASN A 565 7.17 55.98 32.49
C ASN A 565 8.03 54.69 32.48
N GLY A 566 9.29 54.82 32.88
CA GLY A 566 10.26 53.72 32.90
C GLY A 566 11.44 54.02 33.82
N THR A 567 12.45 53.14 33.74
CA THR A 567 13.74 53.36 34.39
C THR A 567 14.48 54.55 33.78
N HIS A 568 15.51 55.06 34.47
CA HIS A 568 16.31 56.17 33.95
C HIS A 568 16.91 55.86 32.56
N GLU A 569 17.39 54.64 32.35
CA GLU A 569 17.98 54.21 31.08
C GLU A 569 16.93 54.14 29.96
N GLU A 570 15.80 53.48 30.21
CA GLU A 570 14.67 53.41 29.27
C GLU A 570 14.16 54.81 28.91
N ASN A 571 14.04 55.72 29.89
CA ASN A 571 13.58 57.08 29.65
C ASN A 571 14.53 57.85 28.72
N VAL A 572 15.85 57.68 28.88
CA VAL A 572 16.85 58.31 28.00
C VAL A 572 16.76 57.74 26.59
N GLU A 573 16.64 56.42 26.45
CA GLU A 573 16.48 55.75 25.15
C GLU A 573 15.18 56.17 24.45
N ASN A 574 14.05 56.17 25.18
CA ASN A 574 12.75 56.60 24.68
C ASN A 574 12.81 58.04 24.16
N LEU A 575 13.40 58.95 24.93
CA LEU A 575 13.58 60.34 24.50
C LEU A 575 14.47 60.45 23.27
N GLY A 576 15.52 59.64 23.16
CA GLY A 576 16.39 59.58 21.97
C GLY A 576 15.61 59.17 20.71
N ASN A 577 14.95 58.01 20.77
CA ASN A 577 14.11 57.48 19.69
C ASN A 577 13.00 58.46 19.27
N PHE A 578 12.35 59.09 20.26
CA PHE A 578 11.37 60.15 20.03
C PHE A 578 11.94 61.31 19.21
N TRP A 579 13.07 61.89 19.61
CA TRP A 579 13.65 63.03 18.91
C TRP A 579 14.21 62.67 17.54
N ASP A 580 14.77 61.47 17.38
CA ASP A 580 15.20 60.96 16.08
C ASP A 580 14.02 60.88 15.10
N ALA A 581 12.86 60.41 15.57
CA ALA A 581 11.64 60.39 14.78
C ALA A 581 11.13 61.80 14.44
N VAL A 582 11.13 62.74 15.39
CA VAL A 582 10.77 64.15 15.15
C VAL A 582 11.65 64.73 14.03
N VAL A 583 12.98 64.58 14.15
CA VAL A 583 13.95 65.09 13.17
C VAL A 583 13.78 64.42 11.81
N ALA A 584 13.48 63.13 11.76
CA ALA A 584 13.27 62.40 10.53
C ALA A 584 12.05 62.89 9.74
N VAL A 585 10.97 63.28 10.43
CA VAL A 585 9.78 63.87 9.79
C VAL A 585 10.06 65.29 9.31
N TYR A 586 10.73 66.12 10.10
CA TYR A 586 11.05 67.52 9.71
C TYR A 586 12.02 67.66 8.53
N LYS A 587 12.83 66.63 8.25
CA LYS A 587 13.80 66.64 7.14
C LYS A 587 13.22 66.17 5.80
N LYS A 588 12.01 65.62 5.80
CA LYS A 588 11.22 65.33 4.59
C LYS A 588 10.32 66.51 4.27
#